data_AF-A0A3D5QYY7-F1
#
_entry.id   AF-A0A3D5QYY7-F1
#
_cell.length_a   1.000
_cell.length_b   1.000
_cell.length_c   1.000
_cell.angle_alpha   90.00
_cell.angle_beta   90.00
_cell.angle_gamma   90.00
#
_symmetry.space_group_name_H-M   'P 1'
#
loop_
_entity.id
_entity.type
_entity.pdbx_description
1 polymer ?
#
loop_
_entity_poly.entity_id
_entity_poly.type
_entity_poly.pdbx_seq_one_letter_code
_entity_poly.pdbx_strand_id
1 'polypeptide(L)' 'IGLKLIADRSSGKLLGAQAVGQAGAVGRINALSVALWTGLDLDQIGYLDLAYAPPFSAAWDIIHNAAQALGRSL' A
#
# COMPACT_ATOMS: atom_id res chain seq x y z
N ILE A 1 -10.24 0.17 -7.76
CA ILE A 1 -9.01 0.96 -7.96
C ILE A 1 -7.90 -0.02 -8.35
N GLY A 2 -7.05 0.30 -9.33
CA GLY A 2 -5.84 -0.47 -9.59
C GLY A 2 -4.72 0.04 -8.68
N LEU A 3 -4.10 -0.84 -7.89
CA LEU A 3 -2.95 -0.52 -7.05
C LEU A 3 -1.81 -1.49 -7.37
N LYS A 4 -0.62 -0.96 -7.61
CA LYS A 4 0.61 -1.73 -7.78
C LYS A 4 1.67 -1.20 -6.82
N LEU A 5 2.33 -2.10 -6.11
CA LEU A 5 3.51 -1.81 -5.30
C LEU A 5 4.76 -2.37 -6.00
N ILE A 6 5.90 -1.73 -5.78
CA ILE A 6 7.23 -2.19 -6.18
C ILE A 6 8.07 -2.20 -4.92
N ALA A 7 8.76 -3.31 -4.67
CA ALA A 7 9.60 -3.48 -3.50
C ALA A 7 10.94 -4.11 -3.89
N ASP A 8 11.95 -3.85 -3.07
CA ASP A 8 13.23 -4.54 -3.15
C ASP A 8 13.05 -6.00 -2.72
N ARG A 9 13.55 -6.94 -3.52
CA ARG A 9 13.36 -8.37 -3.26
C ARG A 9 14.09 -8.83 -2.00
N SER A 10 15.27 -8.28 -1.72
CA SER A 10 16.12 -8.77 -0.63
C SER A 10 15.67 -8.25 0.74
N SER A 11 15.23 -6.99 0.80
CA SER A 11 14.92 -6.29 2.04
C SER A 11 13.43 -6.09 2.26
N GLY A 12 12.59 -6.30 1.23
CA GLY A 12 11.16 -6.02 1.28
C GLY A 12 10.82 -4.53 1.34
N LYS A 13 11.81 -3.62 1.23
CA LYS A 13 11.57 -2.17 1.27
C LYS A 13 10.72 -1.71 0.11
N LEU A 14 9.74 -0.84 0.38
CA LEU A 14 8.97 -0.19 -0.66
C LEU A 14 9.88 0.69 -1.53
N LEU A 15 9.83 0.51 -2.85
CA LEU A 15 10.56 1.30 -3.84
C LEU A 15 9.64 2.24 -4.63
N GLY A 16 8.34 1.96 -4.64
CA GLY A 16 7.36 2.82 -5.30
C GLY A 16 5.98 2.21 -5.36
N ALA A 17 5.02 3.03 -5.78
CA ALA A 17 3.64 2.62 -5.94
C ALA A 17 2.95 3.36 -7.10
N GLN A 18 1.91 2.75 -7.65
CA GLN A 18 1.03 3.34 -8.66
C GLN A 18 -0.43 3.07 -8.27
N ALA A 19 -1.26 4.12 -8.30
CA ALA A 19 -2.70 4.01 -8.12
C ALA A 19 -3.45 4.60 -9.32
N VAL A 20 -4.46 3.88 -9.83
CA VAL A 20 -5.32 4.33 -10.94
C VAL A 20 -6.78 4.06 -10.61
N GLY A 21 -7.62 5.09 -10.71
CA GLY A 21 -9.08 4.94 -10.63
C GLY A 21 -9.82 6.26 -10.44
N GLN A 22 -11.13 6.22 -10.63
CA GLN A 22 -12.01 7.40 -10.59
C GLN A 22 -12.19 7.99 -9.19
N ALA A 23 -12.09 7.17 -8.13
CA ALA A 23 -12.20 7.61 -6.74
C ALA A 23 -11.22 6.84 -5.84
N GLY A 24 -10.71 7.50 -4.80
CA GLY A 24 -9.85 6.91 -3.77
C GLY A 24 -8.34 6.90 -4.06
N ALA A 25 -7.90 7.24 -5.28
CA ALA A 25 -6.51 7.05 -5.71
C ALA A 25 -5.55 8.01 -4.98
N VAL A 26 -5.95 9.28 -4.89
CA VAL A 26 -5.18 10.34 -4.22
C VAL A 26 -4.88 9.99 -2.77
N GLY A 27 -5.87 9.47 -2.03
CA GLY A 27 -5.67 9.08 -0.63
C GLY A 27 -4.63 7.97 -0.46
N ARG A 28 -4.70 6.92 -1.30
CA ARG A 28 -3.79 5.77 -1.21
C ARG A 28 -2.38 6.14 -1.63
N ILE A 29 -2.24 6.90 -2.71
CA ILE A 29 -0.90 7.28 -3.18
C ILE A 29 -0.21 8.23 -2.19
N ASN A 30 -0.96 9.11 -1.51
CA ASN A 30 -0.40 9.95 -0.46
C ASN A 30 0.07 9.13 0.75
N ALA A 31 -0.72 8.15 1.21
CA ALA A 31 -0.30 7.25 2.29
C ALA A 31 0.97 6.45 1.92
N LEU A 32 1.03 5.93 0.69
CA LEU A 32 2.19 5.19 0.20
C LEU A 32 3.42 6.09 -0.04
N SER A 33 3.21 7.36 -0.36
CA SER A 33 4.29 8.35 -0.44
C SER A 33 4.93 8.56 0.94
N VAL A 34 4.14 8.60 2.02
CA VAL A 34 4.66 8.68 3.38
C VAL A 34 5.40 7.39 3.75
N ALA A 35 4.83 6.22 3.44
CA ALA A 35 5.49 4.94 3.67
C ALA A 35 6.85 4.84 2.95
N LEU A 36 6.92 5.34 1.72
CA LEU A 36 8.15 5.40 0.92
C LEU A 36 9.17 6.35 1.56
N TRP A 37 8.74 7.55 1.95
CA TRP A 37 9.59 8.54 2.62
C TRP A 37 10.18 8.01 3.93
N THR A 38 9.39 7.29 4.71
CA THR A 38 9.82 6.66 5.97
C THR A 38 10.67 5.40 5.75
N GLY A 39 10.66 4.84 4.53
CA GLY A 39 11.44 3.66 4.17
C GLY A 39 10.90 2.36 4.76
N LEU A 40 9.57 2.25 4.86
CA LEU A 40 8.87 1.06 5.37
C LEU A 40 9.04 -0.15 4.44
N ASP A 41 9.03 -1.35 5.03
CA ASP A 41 8.93 -2.62 4.31
C ASP A 41 7.48 -3.08 4.10
N LEU A 42 7.30 -4.13 3.30
CA LEU A 42 5.98 -4.67 2.97
C LEU A 42 5.23 -5.24 4.17
N ASP A 43 5.91 -5.79 5.16
CA ASP A 43 5.26 -6.32 6.37
C ASP A 43 4.68 -5.16 7.19
N GLN A 44 5.48 -4.11 7.41
CA GLN A 44 5.02 -2.89 8.08
C GLN A 44 3.85 -2.24 7.33
N ILE A 45 3.92 -2.13 6.00
CA ILE A 45 2.84 -1.59 5.17
C ILE A 45 1.59 -2.46 5.26
N GLY A 46 1.76 -3.78 5.32
CA GLY A 46 0.69 -4.76 5.45
C GLY A 46 -0.17 -4.57 6.70
N TYR A 47 0.35 -3.90 7.74
CA TYR A 47 -0.30 -3.69 9.03
C TYR A 47 -0.38 -2.21 9.45
N LEU A 48 -0.27 -1.27 8.51
CA LEU A 48 -0.49 0.15 8.80
C LEU A 48 -1.88 0.40 9.41
N ASP A 49 -1.94 1.26 10.42
CA ASP A 49 -3.23 1.68 10.99
C ASP A 49 -3.87 2.73 10.08
N LEU A 50 -4.69 2.26 9.13
CA LEU A 50 -5.44 3.10 8.21
C LEU A 50 -6.90 3.22 8.67
N ALA A 51 -7.43 4.43 8.59
CA ALA A 51 -8.82 4.70 8.97
C ALA A 51 -9.80 3.83 8.18
N TYR A 52 -10.63 3.08 8.90
CA TYR A 52 -11.76 2.36 8.32
C TYR A 52 -12.98 3.30 8.20
N ALA A 53 -13.54 3.38 7.00
CA ALA A 53 -14.79 4.05 6.75
C ALA A 53 -15.48 3.40 5.53
N PRO A 54 -16.66 2.75 5.68
CA PRO A 54 -17.30 1.99 4.62
C PRO A 54 -17.47 2.71 3.27
N PRO A 55 -17.76 4.03 3.23
CA PRO A 55 -17.84 4.76 1.97
C PRO A 55 -16.50 4.92 1.23
N PHE A 56 -15.37 4.76 1.94
CA PHE A 56 -14.03 5.07 1.43
C PHE A 56 -13.09 3.87 1.39
N SER A 57 -13.24 2.90 2.30
CA SER A 57 -12.40 1.71 2.40
C SER A 57 -13.11 0.54 3.07
N ALA A 58 -12.68 -0.68 2.74
CA ALA A 58 -13.02 -1.88 3.49
C ALA A 58 -12.26 -1.91 4.82
N ALA A 59 -12.60 -2.87 5.69
CA ALA A 59 -11.89 -3.07 6.96
C ALA A 59 -10.38 -3.29 6.75
N TRP A 60 -10.02 -4.00 5.69
CA TRP A 60 -8.66 -4.07 5.18
C TRP A 60 -8.55 -3.25 3.90
N ASP A 61 -7.85 -2.11 3.97
CA ASP A 61 -7.54 -1.30 2.79
C ASP A 61 -6.81 -2.11 1.71
N ILE A 62 -6.98 -1.71 0.45
CA ILE A 62 -6.26 -2.30 -0.69
C ILE A 62 -4.73 -2.17 -0.54
N ILE A 63 -4.23 -1.16 0.19
CA ILE A 63 -2.81 -1.05 0.55
C ILE A 63 -2.32 -2.32 1.26
N HIS A 64 -3.03 -2.77 2.29
CA HIS A 64 -2.66 -3.96 3.05
C HIS A 64 -2.68 -5.21 2.17
N ASN A 65 -3.75 -5.35 1.37
CA ASN A 65 -3.92 -6.49 0.48
C ASN A 65 -2.80 -6.56 -0.57
N ALA A 66 -2.42 -5.42 -1.16
CA ALA A 66 -1.35 -5.33 -2.14
C ALA A 66 0.02 -5.65 -1.54
N ALA A 67 0.30 -5.17 -0.32
CA ALA A 67 1.56 -5.45 0.38
C ALA A 67 1.70 -6.93 0.72
N GLN A 68 0.67 -7.54 1.32
CA GLN A 68 0.67 -8.98 1.63
C GLN A 68 0.69 -9.86 0.38
N ALA A 69 0.05 -9.45 -0.70
CA ALA A 69 0.11 -10.16 -1.98
C ALA A 69 1.52 -10.10 -2.58
N LEU A 70 2.15 -8.93 -2.60
CA LEU A 70 3.52 -8.76 -3.11
C LEU A 70 4.52 -9.51 -2.23
N GLY A 71 4.42 -9.41 -0.90
CA GLY A 71 5.32 -10.09 0.04
C GLY A 71 5.31 -11.61 -0.11
N ARG A 72 4.17 -12.22 -0.47
CA ARG A 72 4.09 -13.66 -0.78
C ARG A 72 4.77 -14.08 -2.09
N SER A 73 5.11 -13.11 -2.95
CA SER A 73 5.72 -13.34 -4.28
C SER A 73 7.20 -12.95 -4.36
N LEU A 74 7.74 -12.36 -3.29
CA LEU A 74 9.16 -12.05 -3.15
C LEU A 74 9.94 -13.29 -2.73
#